data_AF-A0A7C5U8E1-F1
#
_entry.id   AF-A0A7C5U8E1-F1
#
_cell.length_a   1.000
_cell.length_b   1.000
_cell.length_c   1.000
_cell.angle_alpha   90.00
_cell.angle_beta   90.00
_cell.angle_gamma   90.00
#
_symmetry.space_group_name_H-M   'P 1'
#
loop_
_entity.id
_entity.type
_entity.pdbx_description
1 polymer ?
#
loop_
_entity_poly.entity_id
_entity_poly.type
_entity_poly.pdbx_seq_one_letter_code
_entity_poly.pdbx_strand_id
1 'polypeptide(L)'
;MPKMSEVVKTLPWLDAKELSIWHDEDGELCMTYRGKTYKRIKPVRLFPLTAKERMISIFSEDGKEIGIIREMKELDRKSREALSKELSERYFIPKILRINSIRVEFGVSKWDVDTDHG
;
A
#
# COMPACT_ATOMS: atom_id res chain seq x y z
N MET A 1 -4.17 -35.71 11.76
CA MET A 1 -3.43 -34.50 11.35
C MET A 1 -3.96 -34.08 9.99
N PRO A 2 -4.48 -32.85 9.81
CA PRO A 2 -4.92 -32.42 8.49
C PRO A 2 -3.72 -32.34 7.54
N LYS A 3 -3.91 -32.72 6.28
CA LYS A 3 -2.86 -32.65 5.25
C LYS A 3 -2.52 -31.19 4.99
N MET A 4 -1.21 -30.91 4.96
CA MET A 4 -0.61 -29.59 4.70
C MET A 4 -0.95 -29.00 3.32
N SER A 5 -1.68 -29.74 2.48
CA SER A 5 -2.18 -29.33 1.17
C SER A 5 -3.47 -28.49 1.21
N GLU A 6 -4.14 -28.37 2.36
CA GLU A 6 -5.43 -27.67 2.47
C GLU A 6 -5.32 -26.23 3.02
N VAL A 7 -4.14 -25.80 3.46
CA VAL A 7 -3.95 -24.49 4.14
C VAL A 7 -3.39 -23.41 3.22
N VAL A 8 -2.87 -23.75 2.04
CA VAL A 8 -2.45 -22.74 1.05
C VAL A 8 -3.63 -22.45 0.12
N LYS A 9 -4.58 -21.62 0.57
CA LYS A 9 -5.39 -20.86 -0.39
C LYS A 9 -4.40 -20.04 -1.20
N THR A 10 -4.14 -20.45 -2.43
CA THR A 10 -3.36 -19.69 -3.40
C THR A 10 -3.96 -18.29 -3.47
N LEU A 11 -3.24 -17.29 -2.96
CA LEU A 11 -3.64 -15.89 -3.02
C LEU A 11 -3.91 -15.55 -4.49
N PRO A 12 -5.11 -15.05 -4.86
CA PRO A 12 -5.38 -14.76 -6.24
C PRO A 12 -4.54 -13.55 -6.66
N TRP A 13 -3.63 -13.77 -7.61
CA TRP A 13 -3.03 -12.68 -8.37
C TRP A 13 -4.14 -11.96 -9.12
N LEU A 14 -4.23 -10.65 -8.91
CA LEU A 14 -5.16 -9.81 -9.65
C LEU A 14 -4.57 -9.52 -11.03
N ASP A 15 -5.32 -9.85 -12.08
CA ASP A 15 -4.94 -9.46 -13.44
C ASP A 15 -5.11 -7.95 -13.58
N ALA A 16 -3.99 -7.26 -13.84
CA ALA A 16 -3.96 -5.81 -13.98
C ALA A 16 -4.85 -5.28 -15.11
N LYS A 17 -5.13 -6.10 -16.14
CA LYS A 17 -6.01 -5.72 -17.27
C LYS A 17 -7.49 -5.74 -16.91
N GLU A 18 -7.86 -6.48 -15.87
CA GLU A 18 -9.23 -6.59 -15.38
C GLU A 18 -9.48 -5.71 -14.15
N LEU A 19 -8.50 -4.89 -13.79
CA LEU A 19 -8.54 -3.95 -12.66
C LEU A 19 -8.81 -2.53 -13.16
N SER A 20 -9.66 -1.82 -12.43
CA SER A 20 -9.78 -0.37 -12.49
C SER A 20 -9.77 0.15 -11.06
N ILE A 21 -8.95 1.17 -10.78
CA ILE A 21 -8.76 1.75 -9.45
C ILE A 21 -8.93 3.27 -9.56
N TRP A 22 -9.67 3.87 -8.63
CA TRP A 22 -9.94 5.30 -8.62
C TRP A 22 -10.24 5.78 -7.20
N HIS A 23 -10.12 7.08 -6.96
CA HIS A 23 -10.70 7.74 -5.79
C HIS A 23 -12.10 8.22 -6.12
N ASP A 24 -13.08 7.98 -5.25
CA ASP A 24 -14.44 8.52 -5.40
C ASP A 24 -14.55 9.98 -4.94
N GLU A 25 -15.77 10.53 -4.93
CA GLU A 25 -16.04 11.94 -4.56
C GLU A 25 -15.68 12.25 -3.10
N ASP A 26 -15.73 11.23 -2.23
CA ASP A 26 -15.37 11.34 -0.81
C ASP A 26 -13.84 11.17 -0.59
N GLY A 27 -13.09 10.91 -1.67
CA GLY A 27 -11.64 10.69 -1.63
C GLY A 27 -11.25 9.27 -1.23
N GLU A 28 -12.19 8.32 -1.18
CA GLU A 28 -11.94 6.94 -0.80
C GLU A 28 -11.41 6.13 -1.99
N LEU A 29 -10.38 5.31 -1.75
CA LEU A 29 -9.85 4.42 -2.80
C LEU A 29 -10.84 3.29 -3.07
N CYS A 30 -11.25 3.16 -4.33
CA CYS A 30 -12.16 2.14 -4.84
C CYS A 30 -11.49 1.30 -5.92
N MET A 31 -11.97 0.08 -6.12
CA MET A 31 -11.62 -0.70 -7.31
C MET A 31 -12.78 -1.52 -7.86
N THR A 32 -12.71 -1.83 -9.15
CA THR A 32 -13.51 -2.89 -9.79
C THR A 32 -12.56 -3.97 -10.29
N TYR A 33 -12.90 -5.23 -10.01
CA TYR A 33 -12.21 -6.40 -10.53
C TYR A 33 -13.24 -7.41 -11.05
N ARG A 34 -13.13 -7.82 -12.32
CA ARG A 34 -14.06 -8.76 -12.97
C ARG A 34 -15.54 -8.42 -12.77
N GLY A 35 -15.87 -7.12 -12.88
CA GLY A 35 -17.23 -6.62 -12.73
C GLY A 35 -17.73 -6.49 -11.29
N LYS A 36 -16.93 -6.88 -10.28
CA LYS A 36 -17.25 -6.65 -8.86
C LYS A 36 -16.54 -5.41 -8.34
N THR A 37 -17.31 -4.47 -7.80
CA THR A 37 -16.79 -3.23 -7.19
C THR A 37 -16.58 -3.38 -5.69
N TYR A 38 -15.46 -2.84 -5.22
CA TYR A 38 -15.07 -2.76 -3.83
C TYR A 38 -14.83 -1.28 -3.50
N LYS A 39 -15.51 -0.79 -2.47
CA LYS A 39 -15.30 0.56 -1.93
C LYS A 39 -14.34 0.51 -0.74
N ARG A 40 -13.65 1.63 -0.47
CA ARG A 40 -12.75 1.80 0.68
C ARG A 40 -11.72 0.69 0.79
N ILE A 41 -11.09 0.35 -0.34
CA ILE A 41 -10.03 -0.65 -0.37
C ILE A 41 -8.75 -0.10 0.26
N LYS A 42 -7.97 -0.98 0.86
CA LYS A 42 -6.73 -0.64 1.58
C LYS A 42 -5.55 -1.34 0.92
N PRO A 43 -4.68 -0.61 0.21
CA PRO A 43 -3.48 -1.20 -0.36
C PRO A 43 -2.36 -1.31 0.68
N VAL A 44 -1.62 -2.41 0.64
CA VAL A 44 -0.50 -2.70 1.55
C VAL A 44 0.68 -3.23 0.73
N ARG A 45 1.84 -2.59 0.88
CA ARG A 45 3.10 -3.10 0.32
C ARG A 45 3.53 -4.32 1.12
N LEU A 46 3.65 -5.49 0.49
CA LEU A 46 4.21 -6.68 1.14
C LEU A 46 5.72 -6.55 1.41
N PHE A 47 6.42 -5.73 0.62
CA PHE A 47 7.84 -5.44 0.78
C PHE A 47 8.11 -3.93 0.72
N PRO A 48 7.74 -3.17 1.78
CA PRO A 48 7.74 -1.71 1.77
C PRO A 48 9.10 -1.05 1.47
N LEU A 49 10.19 -1.72 1.81
CA LEU A 49 11.55 -1.19 1.65
C LEU A 49 12.18 -1.56 0.30
N THR A 50 11.98 -2.79 -0.16
CA THR A 50 12.72 -3.36 -1.30
C THR A 50 11.91 -3.46 -2.59
N ALA A 51 10.57 -3.42 -2.53
CA ALA A 51 9.71 -3.55 -3.71
C ALA A 51 8.50 -2.61 -3.64
N LYS A 52 8.75 -1.30 -3.61
CA LYS A 52 7.72 -0.26 -3.39
C LYS A 52 6.55 -0.25 -4.40
N GLU A 53 6.78 -0.77 -5.61
CA GLU A 53 5.80 -0.81 -6.71
C GLU A 53 5.37 -2.22 -7.09
N ARG A 54 5.75 -3.23 -6.29
CA ARG A 54 5.44 -4.64 -6.56
C ARG A 54 4.80 -5.28 -5.36
N MET A 55 4.05 -6.35 -5.60
CA MET A 55 3.42 -7.16 -4.56
C MET A 55 2.60 -6.30 -3.60
N ILE A 56 1.62 -5.59 -4.16
CA ILE A 56 0.69 -4.76 -3.41
C ILE A 56 -0.54 -5.61 -3.10
N SER A 57 -0.72 -5.97 -1.83
CA SER A 57 -1.92 -6.66 -1.37
C SER A 57 -3.06 -5.66 -1.21
N ILE A 58 -4.25 -6.01 -1.70
CA ILE A 58 -5.45 -5.20 -1.63
C ILE A 58 -6.43 -5.83 -0.65
N PHE A 59 -6.82 -5.07 0.37
CA PHE A 59 -7.82 -5.47 1.34
C PHE A 59 -9.13 -4.71 1.11
N SER A 60 -10.25 -5.36 1.34
CA SER A 60 -11.54 -4.69 1.48
C SER A 60 -11.62 -3.90 2.78
N GLU A 61 -12.65 -3.06 2.90
CA GLU A 61 -12.95 -2.31 4.10
C GLU A 61 -12.99 -3.18 5.37
N ASP A 62 -13.64 -4.35 5.28
CA ASP A 62 -13.80 -5.35 6.35
C ASP A 62 -12.53 -6.13 6.66
N GLY A 63 -11.39 -5.77 6.05
CA GLY A 63 -10.08 -6.35 6.31
C GLY A 63 -9.86 -7.71 5.65
N LYS A 64 -10.74 -8.15 4.73
CA LYS A 64 -10.48 -9.35 3.95
C LYS A 64 -9.55 -9.04 2.79
N GLU A 65 -8.55 -9.90 2.60
CA GLU A 65 -7.67 -9.80 1.45
C GLU A 65 -8.44 -10.18 0.18
N ILE A 66 -8.41 -9.29 -0.82
CA ILE A 66 -9.06 -9.49 -2.12
C ILE A 66 -8.09 -10.16 -3.09
N GLY A 67 -6.82 -9.74 -3.07
CA GLY A 67 -5.77 -10.31 -3.91
C GLY A 67 -4.54 -9.42 -3.98
N ILE A 68 -3.58 -9.80 -4.83
CA ILE A 68 -2.28 -9.14 -4.93
C ILE A 68 -2.06 -8.61 -6.35
N ILE A 69 -1.69 -7.34 -6.46
CA ILE A 69 -1.16 -6.73 -7.68
C ILE A 69 0.34 -7.02 -7.74
N ARG A 70 0.80 -7.73 -8.77
CA ARG A 70 2.20 -8.14 -8.90
C ARG A 70 3.10 -6.95 -9.19
N GLU A 71 2.78 -6.14 -10.20
CA GLU A 71 3.53 -4.94 -10.55
C GLU A 71 2.59 -3.79 -10.92
N MET A 72 2.74 -2.63 -10.27
CA MET A 72 1.90 -1.46 -10.54
C MET A 72 2.04 -0.92 -11.97
N LYS A 73 3.16 -1.22 -12.65
CA LYS A 73 3.39 -0.82 -14.04
C LYS A 73 2.49 -1.52 -15.05
N GLU A 74 1.86 -2.64 -14.66
CA GLU A 74 0.94 -3.40 -15.50
C GLU A 74 -0.48 -2.84 -15.48
N LEU A 75 -0.80 -1.98 -14.50
CA LEU A 75 -2.07 -1.27 -14.41
C LEU A 75 -2.17 -0.22 -15.51
N ASP A 76 -3.41 0.13 -15.89
CA ASP A 76 -3.63 1.31 -16.70
C ASP A 76 -3.17 2.58 -15.95
N ARG A 77 -2.92 3.65 -16.71
CA ARG A 77 -2.34 4.88 -16.18
C ARG A 77 -3.14 5.47 -15.02
N LYS A 78 -4.48 5.48 -15.10
CA LYS A 78 -5.33 6.09 -14.06
C LYS A 78 -5.29 5.25 -12.79
N SER A 79 -5.41 3.93 -12.91
CA SER A 79 -5.33 3.02 -11.77
C SER A 79 -3.98 3.10 -11.06
N ARG A 80 -2.88 3.18 -11.84
CA ARG A 80 -1.54 3.36 -11.29
C ARG A 80 -1.40 4.68 -10.56
N GLU A 81 -1.90 5.79 -11.11
CA GLU A 81 -1.86 7.12 -10.48
C GLU A 81 -2.64 7.13 -9.15
N ALA A 82 -3.87 6.60 -9.14
CA ALA A 82 -4.69 6.51 -7.93
C ALA A 82 -4.01 5.67 -6.84
N LEU A 83 -3.53 4.47 -7.21
CA LEU A 83 -2.85 3.59 -6.26
C LEU A 83 -1.54 4.18 -5.74
N SER A 84 -0.75 4.85 -6.59
CA SER A 84 0.48 5.53 -6.18
C SER A 84 0.21 6.66 -5.18
N LYS A 85 -0.84 7.46 -5.42
CA LYS A 85 -1.25 8.53 -4.50
C LYS A 85 -1.58 7.96 -3.13
N GLU A 86 -2.46 6.96 -3.06
CA GLU A 86 -2.85 6.30 -1.81
C GLU A 86 -1.62 5.75 -1.04
N LEU A 87 -0.73 5.05 -1.75
CA LEU A 87 0.48 4.48 -1.15
C LEU A 87 1.47 5.56 -0.69
N SER A 88 1.54 6.72 -1.36
CA SER A 88 2.42 7.82 -0.97
C SER A 88 1.97 8.47 0.33
N GLU A 89 0.65 8.64 0.52
CA GLU A 89 0.07 9.19 1.74
C GLU A 89 0.24 8.22 2.93
N ARG A 90 -0.01 6.93 2.70
CA ARG A 90 0.11 5.91 3.75
C ARG A 90 1.55 5.63 4.19
N TYR A 91 2.49 5.60 3.25
CA TYR A 91 3.90 5.26 3.52
C TYR A 91 4.79 6.50 3.48
N PHE A 92 4.23 7.66 3.78
CA PHE A 92 4.99 8.90 3.90
C PHE A 92 6.04 8.75 5.01
N ILE A 93 7.32 8.74 4.61
CA ILE A 93 8.46 8.70 5.53
C ILE A 93 9.33 9.92 5.16
N PRO A 94 9.31 10.98 5.97
CA PRO A 94 10.12 12.16 5.70
C PRO A 94 11.60 11.79 5.79
N LYS A 95 12.40 12.31 4.85
CA LYS A 95 13.84 12.10 4.84
C LYS A 95 14.49 13.17 5.69
N ILE A 96 15.21 12.77 6.73
CA ILE A 96 16.07 13.69 7.50
C ILE A 96 17.16 14.21 6.57
N LEU A 97 17.20 15.53 6.39
CA LEU A 97 18.21 16.25 5.60
C LEU A 97 19.35 16.76 6.47
N ARG A 98 19.04 17.18 7.71
CA ARG A 98 20.02 17.71 8.67
C ARG A 98 19.61 17.37 10.08
N ILE A 99 20.59 17.08 10.94
CA ILE A 99 20.38 16.95 12.39
C ILE A 99 20.85 18.25 13.04
N ASN A 100 19.94 18.91 13.75
CA ASN A 100 20.13 20.22 14.37
C ASN A 100 20.68 20.04 15.79
N SER A 101 20.07 19.13 16.56
CA SER A 101 20.57 18.74 17.87
C SER A 101 20.03 17.37 18.28
N ILE A 102 20.76 16.70 19.17
CA ILE A 102 20.32 15.46 19.82
C ILE A 102 20.46 15.66 21.33
N ARG A 103 19.39 15.43 22.08
CA ARG A 103 19.38 15.45 23.55
C ARG A 103 18.92 14.11 24.08
N VAL A 104 19.64 13.56 25.06
CA VAL A 104 19.27 12.30 25.70
C VAL A 104 18.82 12.60 27.13
N GLU A 105 17.57 12.29 27.43
CA GLU A 105 16.96 12.48 28.75
C GLU A 105 16.27 11.17 29.15
N PHE A 106 16.59 10.64 30.33
CA PHE A 106 15.98 9.41 30.87
C PHE A 106 16.00 8.20 29.90
N GLY A 107 17.06 8.06 29.11
CA GLY A 107 17.19 6.97 28.13
C GLY A 107 16.40 7.17 26.82
N VAL A 108 15.72 8.31 26.65
CA VAL A 108 15.04 8.70 25.41
C VAL A 108 15.86 9.77 24.71
N SER A 109 16.09 9.60 23.40
CA SER A 109 16.71 10.64 22.58
C SER A 109 15.66 11.51 21.90
N LYS A 110 15.69 12.82 22.13
CA LYS A 110 14.97 13.84 21.37
C LYS A 110 15.88 14.37 20.26
N TRP A 111 15.39 14.34 19.03
CA TRP A 111 16.12 14.77 17.84
C TRP A 111 15.40 15.98 17.25
N ASP A 112 16.13 17.07 17.06
CA ASP A 112 15.72 18.22 16.29
C ASP A 112 16.38 18.09 14.91
N VAL A 113 15.57 17.99 13.85
CA VAL A 113 16.01 17.63 12.51
C VAL A 113 15.23 18.42 11.47
N ASP A 114 15.88 18.79 10.38
CA ASP A 114 15.19 19.28 9.18
C ASP A 114 14.85 18.09 8.29
N THR A 115 13.63 18.05 7.76
CA THR A 115 13.23 17.04 6.77
C THR A 115 12.98 17.65 5.39
N ASP A 116 12.89 16.80 4.37
CA ASP A 116 12.51 17.22 3.02
C ASP A 116 11.07 17.77 2.92
N HIS A 117 10.31 17.72 4.01
CA HIS A 117 8.93 18.22 4.10
C HIS A 117 8.70 19.16 5.29
N GLY A 118 9.77 19.70 5.90
CA GLY A 118 9.70 20.65 7.03
C GLY A 118 10.27 20.12 8.34
#